data_AF-U1PV34-F1
#
_entry.id   AF-U1PV34-F1
#
_cell.length_a   1.000
_cell.length_b   1.000
_cell.length_c   1.000
_cell.angle_alpha   90.00
_cell.angle_beta   90.00
_cell.angle_gamma   90.00
#
_symmetry.space_group_name_H-M   'P 1'
#
loop_
_entity.id
_entity.type
_entity.pdbx_description
1 polymer ?
#
loop_
_entity_poly.entity_id
_entity_poly.type
_entity_poly.pdbx_seq_one_letter_code
_entity_poly.pdbx_strand_id
1 'polypeptide(L)'
;MHDMRYPYNHPDGYEEQLNDQVIAHLHYSLQQGPTLLNLILADLPVEVTDKAEIVAHQADPLPITADTDVNREIDWVVRDEETIIGFESKYGAQLRSTQLEDELAKLNVNADSRDVHLVAITHHAGRPSVMTQFDSEPISWLNWYTVSQTLTQLDAAEIPSSQQVPVQMLQDLFEIEDMTPFTGFNHQDKQQYRYFIRDLRPEVNRIELENRGNLHTWAEESPTPSGGSRIVPEYIAIPFCHKDRPDHDSGNRPKSKRASVPLVVIDTEAHTVHAGVVFGVQKVPSHRELLLDRGDEIARELHDADYELWIGRNSINNRNVPIEKTSELDTMRTWLSDTDKKVLASPSEDNNYRNVWFLRKCSGEDVEALFESVVKTLADQKRRFIEADKYIAIDTLADPDTV
;
A
#
# COMPACT_ATOMS: atom_id res chain seq x y z
N MET A 1 -21.71 -16.96 26.22
CA MET A 1 -21.69 -15.85 25.24
C MET A 1 -22.52 -16.32 24.07
N HIS A 2 -23.61 -15.62 23.77
CA HIS A 2 -24.51 -15.99 22.69
C HIS A 2 -23.85 -15.69 21.35
N ASP A 3 -23.74 -16.73 20.53
CA ASP A 3 -23.40 -16.69 19.11
C ASP A 3 -24.57 -15.98 18.39
N MET A 4 -24.52 -14.63 18.32
CA MET A 4 -25.37 -13.87 17.40
C MET A 4 -24.80 -14.08 16.01
N ARG A 5 -25.16 -15.20 15.37
CA ARG A 5 -25.02 -15.34 13.93
C ARG A 5 -26.02 -14.40 13.28
N TYR A 6 -25.52 -13.27 12.81
CA TYR A 6 -26.30 -12.35 11.99
C TYR A 6 -26.73 -13.07 10.69
N PRO A 7 -27.93 -12.80 10.16
CA PRO A 7 -28.55 -13.59 9.08
C PRO A 7 -27.98 -13.29 7.68
N TYR A 8 -26.75 -12.80 7.58
CA TYR A 8 -26.18 -12.40 6.30
C TYR A 8 -25.40 -13.56 5.67
N ASN A 9 -25.60 -13.74 4.37
CA ASN A 9 -24.70 -14.56 3.58
C ASN A 9 -23.36 -13.85 3.51
N HIS A 10 -22.28 -14.61 3.70
CA HIS A 10 -20.92 -14.16 3.45
C HIS A 10 -20.85 -13.55 2.04
N PRO A 11 -20.36 -12.30 1.84
CA PRO A 11 -20.32 -11.69 0.51
C PRO A 11 -19.46 -12.48 -0.47
N ASP A 12 -18.56 -13.36 0.00
CA ASP A 12 -17.77 -14.31 -0.81
C ASP A 12 -16.96 -13.61 -1.91
N GLY A 13 -16.63 -12.33 -1.71
CA GLY A 13 -15.95 -11.48 -2.68
C GLY A 13 -16.84 -10.91 -3.79
N TYR A 14 -18.16 -10.92 -3.64
CA TYR A 14 -19.11 -10.26 -4.54
C TYR A 14 -19.37 -8.81 -4.12
N GLU A 15 -18.89 -7.86 -4.94
CA GLU A 15 -19.02 -6.40 -4.77
C GLU A 15 -20.43 -5.95 -4.39
N GLU A 16 -21.43 -6.41 -5.15
CA GLU A 16 -22.84 -6.04 -4.96
C GLU A 16 -23.37 -6.45 -3.57
N GLN A 17 -22.97 -7.63 -3.07
CA GLN A 17 -23.42 -8.12 -1.76
C GLN A 17 -22.77 -7.36 -0.60
N LEU A 18 -21.51 -6.95 -0.76
CA LEU A 18 -20.84 -6.08 0.20
C LEU A 18 -21.51 -4.70 0.23
N ASN A 19 -21.74 -4.11 -0.95
CA ASN A 19 -22.42 -2.82 -1.09
C ASN A 19 -23.80 -2.86 -0.42
N ASP A 20 -24.63 -3.86 -0.71
CA ASP A 20 -25.97 -4.00 -0.12
C ASP A 20 -25.93 -4.04 1.42
N GLN A 21 -24.99 -4.78 2.00
CA GLN A 21 -24.85 -4.87 3.46
C GLN A 21 -24.36 -3.55 4.06
N VAL A 22 -23.37 -2.89 3.45
CA VAL A 22 -22.89 -1.57 3.89
C VAL A 22 -24.01 -0.54 3.81
N ILE A 23 -24.74 -0.48 2.68
CA ILE A 23 -25.87 0.44 2.47
C ILE A 23 -26.96 0.20 3.54
N ALA A 24 -27.28 -1.06 3.85
CA ALA A 24 -28.29 -1.39 4.85
C ALA A 24 -27.89 -0.88 6.26
N HIS A 25 -26.63 -1.03 6.64
CA HIS A 25 -26.13 -0.55 7.94
C HIS A 25 -26.02 0.97 7.98
N LEU A 26 -25.56 1.60 6.89
CA LEU A 26 -25.54 3.06 6.76
C LEU A 26 -26.94 3.66 6.81
N HIS A 27 -27.92 3.06 6.13
CA HIS A 27 -29.30 3.52 6.15
C HIS A 27 -29.87 3.51 7.57
N TYR A 28 -29.68 2.42 8.32
CA TYR A 28 -30.09 2.37 9.71
C TYR A 28 -29.36 3.40 10.58
N SER A 29 -28.06 3.58 10.37
CA SER A 29 -27.25 4.54 11.12
C SER A 29 -27.68 5.99 10.89
N LEU A 30 -27.96 6.37 9.64
CA LEU A 30 -28.37 7.73 9.26
C LEU A 30 -29.69 8.14 9.90
N GLN A 31 -30.61 7.19 10.12
CA GLN A 31 -31.84 7.45 10.90
C GLN A 31 -31.56 7.87 12.35
N GLN A 32 -30.36 7.60 12.86
CA GLN A 32 -29.91 7.96 14.21
C GLN A 32 -28.95 9.16 14.22
N GLY A 33 -28.53 9.66 13.06
CA GLY A 33 -27.59 10.77 12.88
C GLY A 33 -26.44 10.47 11.89
N PRO A 34 -25.62 11.48 11.55
CA PRO A 34 -24.61 11.38 10.50
C PRO A 34 -23.27 10.80 10.96
N THR A 35 -23.06 10.61 12.27
CA THR A 35 -21.74 10.34 12.86
C THR A 35 -20.97 9.24 12.14
N LEU A 36 -21.57 8.06 11.92
CA LEU A 36 -20.90 6.97 11.20
C LEU A 36 -20.49 7.34 9.77
N LEU A 37 -21.34 8.03 9.02
CA LEU A 37 -21.03 8.42 7.65
C LEU A 37 -19.92 9.49 7.64
N ASN A 38 -19.96 10.46 8.56
CA ASN A 38 -18.91 11.47 8.69
C ASN A 38 -17.56 10.85 9.12
N LEU A 39 -17.56 9.76 9.89
CA LEU A 39 -16.34 9.00 10.20
C LEU A 39 -15.76 8.32 8.96
N ILE A 40 -16.61 7.76 8.09
CA ILE A 40 -16.17 7.18 6.81
C ILE A 40 -15.63 8.26 5.87
N LEU A 41 -16.20 9.47 5.92
CA LEU A 41 -15.84 10.61 5.08
C LEU A 41 -14.74 11.51 5.70
N ALA A 42 -14.17 11.16 6.86
CA ALA A 42 -13.36 12.08 7.67
C ALA A 42 -12.16 12.70 6.93
N ASP A 43 -11.57 11.96 5.97
CA ASP A 43 -10.42 12.41 5.17
C ASP A 43 -10.84 13.12 3.87
N LEU A 44 -12.14 13.30 3.62
CA LEU A 44 -12.69 13.91 2.42
C LEU A 44 -13.16 15.34 2.69
N PRO A 45 -13.17 16.23 1.68
CA PRO A 45 -13.66 17.59 1.81
C PRO A 45 -15.19 17.67 1.77
N VAL A 46 -15.88 16.76 2.48
CA VAL A 46 -17.34 16.68 2.54
C VAL A 46 -17.78 16.17 3.90
N GLU A 47 -18.81 16.78 4.45
CA GLU A 47 -19.46 16.39 5.70
C GLU A 47 -20.97 16.42 5.47
N VAL A 48 -21.71 15.55 6.15
CA VAL A 48 -23.17 15.52 6.08
C VAL A 48 -23.81 15.87 7.43
N THR A 49 -25.03 16.40 7.37
CA THR A 49 -25.83 16.79 8.54
C THR A 49 -26.81 15.69 8.95
N ASP A 50 -27.58 15.97 10.02
CA ASP A 50 -28.68 15.10 10.50
C ASP A 50 -29.82 14.90 9.48
N LYS A 51 -29.78 15.57 8.33
CA LYS A 51 -30.79 15.42 7.27
C LYS A 51 -30.33 14.51 6.13
N ALA A 52 -29.14 13.92 6.27
CA ALA A 52 -28.60 12.98 5.31
C ALA A 52 -29.42 11.69 5.24
N GLU A 53 -29.76 11.28 4.02
CA GLU A 53 -30.52 10.06 3.76
C GLU A 53 -30.04 9.39 2.47
N ILE A 54 -30.16 8.06 2.40
CA ILE A 54 -29.90 7.31 1.16
C ILE A 54 -31.12 7.48 0.24
N VAL A 55 -30.88 8.00 -0.96
CA VAL A 55 -31.93 8.33 -1.95
C VAL A 55 -31.88 7.49 -3.22
N ALA A 56 -30.79 6.75 -3.43
CA ALA A 56 -30.67 5.80 -4.52
C ALA A 56 -29.69 4.68 -4.17
N HIS A 57 -29.88 3.53 -4.80
CA HIS A 57 -28.98 2.38 -4.79
C HIS A 57 -29.18 1.56 -6.08
N GLN A 58 -28.38 0.53 -6.32
CA GLN A 58 -28.43 -0.23 -7.59
C GLN A 58 -29.84 -0.75 -7.98
N ALA A 59 -30.65 -1.18 -7.00
CA ALA A 59 -32.02 -1.66 -7.27
C ALA A 59 -33.08 -0.55 -7.38
N ASP A 60 -32.77 0.68 -6.96
CA ASP A 60 -33.61 1.87 -7.11
C ASP A 60 -32.72 3.07 -7.49
N PRO A 61 -32.27 3.16 -8.76
CA PRO A 61 -31.26 4.10 -9.19
C PRO A 61 -31.83 5.51 -9.34
N LEU A 62 -30.93 6.51 -9.40
CA LEU A 62 -31.33 7.90 -9.66
C LEU A 62 -32.16 8.03 -10.95
N PRO A 63 -33.25 8.82 -10.91
CA PRO A 63 -34.28 8.79 -11.95
C PRO A 63 -33.89 9.52 -13.23
N ILE A 64 -33.04 10.55 -13.15
CA ILE A 64 -32.65 11.34 -14.33
C ILE A 64 -31.35 10.76 -14.91
N THR A 65 -31.39 10.39 -16.19
CA THR A 65 -30.21 10.00 -16.95
C THR A 65 -29.47 11.25 -17.42
N ALA A 66 -28.13 11.25 -17.33
CA ALA A 66 -27.31 12.28 -17.94
C ALA A 66 -27.32 12.17 -19.48
N ASP A 67 -27.00 13.25 -20.17
CA ASP A 67 -26.80 13.24 -21.63
C ASP A 67 -25.41 12.68 -21.96
N THR A 68 -25.21 11.40 -21.65
CA THR A 68 -24.01 10.62 -21.94
C THR A 68 -24.38 9.36 -22.74
N ASP A 69 -23.39 8.71 -23.34
CA ASP A 69 -23.63 7.51 -24.16
C ASP A 69 -24.15 6.30 -23.35
N VAL A 70 -24.03 6.34 -22.01
CA VAL A 70 -24.35 5.22 -21.11
C VAL A 70 -25.15 5.71 -19.90
N ASN A 71 -26.34 5.12 -19.68
CA ASN A 71 -27.07 5.31 -18.43
C ASN A 71 -26.37 4.54 -17.30
N ARG A 72 -25.50 5.23 -16.56
CA ARG A 72 -24.76 4.64 -15.43
C ARG A 72 -25.67 4.38 -14.24
N GLU A 73 -25.38 3.32 -13.53
CA GLU A 73 -25.88 3.08 -12.17
C GLU A 73 -24.75 3.48 -11.23
N ILE A 74 -25.10 4.16 -10.14
CA ILE A 74 -24.16 4.49 -9.05
C ILE A 74 -24.56 3.59 -7.90
N ASP A 75 -23.58 2.94 -7.27
CA ASP A 75 -23.86 1.89 -6.29
C ASP A 75 -24.80 2.34 -5.18
N TRP A 76 -24.56 3.53 -4.61
CA TRP A 76 -25.53 4.24 -3.78
C TRP A 76 -25.32 5.74 -3.75
N VAL A 77 -26.37 6.47 -3.36
CA VAL A 77 -26.37 7.93 -3.30
C VAL A 77 -26.97 8.40 -1.98
N VAL A 78 -26.24 9.27 -1.29
CA VAL A 78 -26.69 10.00 -0.10
C VAL A 78 -27.03 11.42 -0.50
N ARG A 79 -28.18 11.91 -0.05
CA ARG A 79 -28.60 13.30 -0.19
C ARG A 79 -28.67 13.95 1.18
N ASP A 80 -28.18 15.18 1.26
CA ASP A 80 -28.36 16.08 2.39
C ASP A 80 -28.99 17.40 1.91
N GLU A 81 -29.12 18.42 2.77
CA GLU A 81 -29.69 19.71 2.38
C GLU A 81 -28.90 20.39 1.27
N GLU A 82 -27.59 20.49 1.45
CA GLU A 82 -26.70 21.28 0.60
C GLU A 82 -25.86 20.40 -0.33
N THR A 83 -25.80 19.08 -0.09
CA THR A 83 -24.91 18.18 -0.84
C THR A 83 -25.60 16.90 -1.32
N ILE A 84 -25.12 16.34 -2.42
CA ILE A 84 -25.43 15.00 -2.91
C ILE A 84 -24.11 14.23 -3.14
N ILE A 85 -24.02 13.05 -2.55
CA ILE A 85 -22.81 12.23 -2.56
C ILE A 85 -23.15 10.89 -3.21
N GLY A 86 -22.60 10.62 -4.38
CA GLY A 86 -22.63 9.29 -4.96
C GLY A 86 -21.41 8.48 -4.53
N PHE A 87 -21.60 7.18 -4.37
CA PHE A 87 -20.55 6.24 -4.04
C PHE A 87 -20.48 5.16 -5.11
N GLU A 88 -19.27 4.92 -5.61
CA GLU A 88 -18.97 3.89 -6.59
C GLU A 88 -17.90 2.96 -6.03
N SER A 89 -18.26 1.73 -5.72
CA SER A 89 -17.36 0.71 -5.18
C SER A 89 -16.77 -0.13 -6.29
N LYS A 90 -15.54 -0.63 -6.12
CA LYS A 90 -14.96 -1.67 -6.99
C LYS A 90 -14.21 -2.73 -6.21
N TYR A 91 -14.57 -3.99 -6.46
CA TYR A 91 -13.96 -5.19 -5.90
C TYR A 91 -13.14 -5.91 -6.97
N GLY A 92 -11.83 -5.64 -7.02
CA GLY A 92 -10.91 -6.26 -7.99
C GLY A 92 -11.03 -5.77 -9.44
N ALA A 93 -12.11 -5.05 -9.80
CA ALA A 93 -12.25 -4.37 -11.06
C ALA A 93 -11.46 -3.04 -11.09
N GLN A 94 -11.04 -2.62 -12.29
CA GLN A 94 -10.36 -1.34 -12.48
C GLN A 94 -11.38 -0.19 -12.57
N LEU A 95 -11.11 0.89 -11.83
CA LEU A 95 -11.76 2.18 -12.05
C LEU A 95 -11.40 2.72 -13.43
N ARG A 96 -12.38 3.27 -14.15
CA ARG A 96 -12.22 3.85 -15.48
C ARG A 96 -12.60 5.33 -15.44
N SER A 97 -11.80 6.19 -16.05
CA SER A 97 -12.03 7.64 -16.03
C SER A 97 -13.39 8.00 -16.63
N THR A 98 -13.69 7.49 -17.83
CA THR A 98 -14.97 7.73 -18.51
C THR A 98 -16.18 7.27 -17.69
N GLN A 99 -16.01 6.22 -16.88
CA GLN A 99 -17.09 5.76 -16.01
C GLN A 99 -17.36 6.77 -14.89
N LEU A 100 -16.30 7.22 -14.21
CA LEU A 100 -16.41 8.22 -13.13
C LEU A 100 -16.96 9.57 -13.66
N GLU A 101 -16.55 9.96 -14.88
CA GLU A 101 -17.09 11.14 -15.58
C GLU A 101 -18.60 11.00 -15.86
N ASP A 102 -19.03 9.85 -16.39
CA ASP A 102 -20.45 9.57 -16.66
C ASP A 102 -21.30 9.56 -15.36
N GLU A 103 -20.77 8.97 -14.28
CA GLU A 103 -21.42 8.89 -12.97
C GLU A 103 -21.51 10.28 -12.31
N LEU A 104 -20.45 11.07 -12.37
CA LEU A 104 -20.46 12.45 -11.91
C LEU A 104 -21.48 13.28 -12.70
N ALA A 105 -21.54 13.12 -14.02
CA ALA A 105 -22.55 13.78 -14.86
C ALA A 105 -23.98 13.37 -14.45
N LYS A 106 -24.19 12.09 -14.11
CA LYS A 106 -25.49 11.60 -13.60
C LYS A 106 -25.84 12.20 -12.25
N LEU A 107 -24.90 12.34 -11.31
CA LEU A 107 -25.17 13.04 -10.04
C LEU A 107 -25.55 14.50 -10.28
N ASN A 108 -24.81 15.20 -11.15
CA ASN A 108 -25.05 16.61 -11.44
C ASN A 108 -26.47 16.89 -11.92
N VAL A 109 -27.01 16.06 -12.83
CA VAL A 109 -28.38 16.26 -13.32
C VAL A 109 -29.47 15.92 -12.28
N ASN A 110 -29.12 15.19 -11.23
CA ASN A 110 -30.02 14.85 -10.11
C ASN A 110 -29.75 15.68 -8.84
N ALA A 111 -28.83 16.65 -8.87
CA ALA A 111 -28.40 17.37 -7.67
C ALA A 111 -29.43 18.37 -7.14
N ASP A 112 -30.34 18.85 -8.00
CA ASP A 112 -31.32 19.91 -7.70
C ASP A 112 -30.68 21.15 -7.02
N SER A 113 -29.56 21.63 -7.55
CA SER A 113 -28.78 22.78 -7.04
C SER A 113 -27.94 22.52 -5.78
N ARG A 114 -27.77 21.27 -5.38
CA ARG A 114 -26.81 20.87 -4.33
C ARG A 114 -25.39 20.78 -4.86
N ASP A 115 -24.43 20.91 -3.95
CA ASP A 115 -23.04 20.56 -4.22
C ASP A 115 -22.93 19.05 -4.47
N VAL A 116 -22.07 18.67 -5.41
CA VAL A 116 -21.97 17.30 -5.92
C VAL A 116 -20.64 16.72 -5.52
N HIS A 117 -20.64 15.54 -4.93
CA HIS A 117 -19.43 14.76 -4.66
C HIS A 117 -19.61 13.32 -5.18
N LEU A 118 -18.58 12.79 -5.83
CA LEU A 118 -18.50 11.37 -6.17
C LEU A 118 -17.36 10.73 -5.38
N VAL A 119 -17.62 9.65 -4.67
CA VAL A 119 -16.64 8.93 -3.87
C VAL A 119 -16.42 7.54 -4.47
N ALA A 120 -15.26 7.33 -5.08
CA ALA A 120 -14.85 6.02 -5.55
C ALA A 120 -14.22 5.22 -4.38
N ILE A 121 -14.73 4.03 -4.06
CA ILE A 121 -14.23 3.18 -2.98
C ILE A 121 -13.64 1.89 -3.57
N THR A 122 -12.40 1.54 -3.24
CA THR A 122 -11.80 0.31 -3.81
C THR A 122 -10.93 -0.44 -2.81
N HIS A 123 -10.53 -1.66 -3.19
CA HIS A 123 -9.55 -2.51 -2.49
C HIS A 123 -8.11 -2.15 -2.80
N HIS A 124 -7.86 -1.08 -3.57
CA HIS A 124 -6.49 -0.68 -3.82
C HIS A 124 -5.90 -0.18 -2.52
N ALA A 125 -4.80 -0.76 -2.09
CA ALA A 125 -4.05 -0.27 -0.96
C ALA A 125 -3.27 1.03 -1.30
N GLY A 126 -3.76 1.85 -2.22
CA GLY A 126 -3.15 3.11 -2.64
C GLY A 126 -3.97 3.78 -3.73
N ARG A 127 -3.96 5.12 -3.78
CA ARG A 127 -4.84 5.90 -4.67
C ARG A 127 -4.66 5.48 -6.13
N PRO A 128 -5.69 4.95 -6.81
CA PRO A 128 -5.60 4.50 -8.21
C PRO A 128 -5.10 5.62 -9.13
N SER A 129 -4.32 5.28 -10.16
CA SER A 129 -3.66 6.29 -11.01
C SER A 129 -4.65 7.14 -11.79
N VAL A 130 -5.79 6.55 -12.15
CA VAL A 130 -6.91 7.24 -12.78
C VAL A 130 -7.38 8.45 -11.97
N MET A 131 -7.25 8.42 -10.63
CA MET A 131 -7.70 9.51 -9.77
C MET A 131 -6.91 10.81 -9.95
N THR A 132 -5.68 10.75 -10.47
CA THR A 132 -4.87 11.97 -10.76
C THR A 132 -5.49 12.85 -11.84
N GLN A 133 -6.41 12.33 -12.65
CA GLN A 133 -7.14 13.09 -13.66
C GLN A 133 -8.22 13.99 -13.05
N PHE A 134 -8.62 13.70 -11.80
CA PHE A 134 -9.76 14.31 -11.14
C PHE A 134 -9.36 15.21 -9.96
N ASP A 135 -8.10 15.64 -9.87
CA ASP A 135 -7.62 16.49 -8.76
C ASP A 135 -8.33 17.86 -8.68
N SER A 136 -8.98 18.29 -9.78
CA SER A 136 -9.80 19.51 -9.83
C SER A 136 -11.32 19.27 -9.85
N GLU A 137 -11.75 18.01 -9.86
CA GLU A 137 -13.16 17.63 -9.87
C GLU A 137 -13.59 17.17 -8.47
N PRO A 138 -14.89 17.21 -8.13
CA PRO A 138 -15.35 16.74 -6.83
C PRO A 138 -15.42 15.21 -6.77
N ILE A 139 -14.41 14.53 -7.31
CA ILE A 139 -14.27 13.07 -7.28
C ILE A 139 -13.17 12.71 -6.28
N SER A 140 -13.58 12.13 -5.17
CA SER A 140 -12.70 11.67 -4.10
C SER A 140 -12.51 10.16 -4.17
N TRP A 141 -11.48 9.66 -3.49
CA TRP A 141 -11.19 8.23 -3.42
C TRP A 141 -11.03 7.78 -1.97
N LEU A 142 -11.69 6.68 -1.63
CA LEU A 142 -11.52 5.96 -0.36
C LEU A 142 -11.03 4.52 -0.60
N ASN A 143 -10.42 3.99 0.43
CA ASN A 143 -9.96 2.60 0.50
C ASN A 143 -10.83 1.85 1.52
N TRP A 144 -11.38 0.70 1.14
CA TRP A 144 -12.16 -0.13 2.06
C TRP A 144 -11.36 -0.57 3.29
N TYR A 145 -10.04 -0.76 3.17
CA TYR A 145 -9.20 -1.07 4.34
C TYR A 145 -9.05 0.13 5.29
N THR A 146 -8.99 1.35 4.77
CA THR A 146 -8.96 2.56 5.61
C THR A 146 -10.29 2.72 6.33
N VAL A 147 -11.41 2.50 5.64
CA VAL A 147 -12.74 2.48 6.27
C VAL A 147 -12.81 1.43 7.37
N SER A 148 -12.39 0.19 7.11
CA SER A 148 -12.35 -0.88 8.09
C SER A 148 -11.47 -0.50 9.30
N GLN A 149 -10.26 0.00 9.06
CA GLN A 149 -9.33 0.42 10.11
C GLN A 149 -9.93 1.52 10.99
N THR A 150 -10.48 2.58 10.39
CA THR A 150 -11.18 3.65 11.11
C THR A 150 -12.26 3.06 12.00
N LEU A 151 -13.10 2.17 11.46
CA LEU A 151 -14.16 1.57 12.26
C LEU A 151 -13.62 0.71 13.41
N THR A 152 -12.59 -0.10 13.19
CA THR A 152 -12.01 -0.99 14.21
C THR A 152 -11.31 -0.23 15.35
N GLN A 153 -10.72 0.93 15.06
CA GLN A 153 -9.99 1.73 16.05
C GLN A 153 -10.88 2.64 16.90
N LEU A 154 -12.16 2.82 16.53
CA LEU A 154 -13.08 3.68 17.27
C LEU A 154 -13.31 3.19 18.70
N ASP A 155 -13.21 4.13 19.66
CA ASP A 155 -13.71 3.89 21.00
C ASP A 155 -15.24 3.89 20.98
N ALA A 156 -15.86 2.85 21.54
CA ALA A 156 -17.32 2.77 21.66
C ALA A 156 -17.93 3.98 22.41
N ALA A 157 -17.14 4.68 23.24
CA ALA A 157 -17.54 5.92 23.90
C ALA A 157 -17.67 7.12 22.95
N GLU A 158 -17.01 7.10 21.79
CA GLU A 158 -17.04 8.18 20.78
C GLU A 158 -18.26 8.07 19.86
N ILE A 159 -18.99 6.95 19.93
CA ILE A 159 -20.14 6.67 19.05
C ILE A 159 -21.44 6.74 19.86
N PRO A 160 -22.49 7.41 19.34
CA PRO A 160 -23.82 7.35 19.95
C PRO A 160 -24.26 5.90 20.18
N SER A 161 -24.85 5.61 21.34
CA SER A 161 -25.26 4.24 21.68
C SER A 161 -26.21 3.60 20.66
N SER A 162 -26.97 4.41 19.93
CA SER A 162 -27.85 3.99 18.83
C SER A 162 -27.10 3.51 17.57
N GLN A 163 -25.84 3.91 17.40
CA GLN A 163 -25.00 3.55 16.24
C GLN A 163 -23.92 2.51 16.56
N GLN A 164 -23.72 2.15 17.83
CA GLN A 164 -22.77 1.10 18.23
C GLN A 164 -23.05 -0.25 17.55
N VAL A 165 -24.33 -0.64 17.41
CA VAL A 165 -24.71 -1.90 16.75
C VAL A 165 -24.36 -1.88 15.25
N PRO A 166 -24.77 -0.87 14.45
CA PRO A 166 -24.33 -0.73 13.06
C PRO A 166 -22.81 -0.77 12.87
N VAL A 167 -22.06 -0.10 13.75
CA VAL A 167 -20.59 -0.09 13.69
C VAL A 167 -20.04 -1.49 13.92
N GLN A 168 -20.51 -2.20 14.95
CA GLN A 168 -20.09 -3.58 15.20
C GLN A 168 -20.41 -4.48 14.00
N MET A 169 -21.59 -4.33 13.39
CA MET A 169 -21.97 -5.13 12.22
C MET A 169 -21.08 -4.85 11.00
N LEU A 170 -20.67 -3.60 10.79
CA LEU A 170 -19.70 -3.25 9.74
C LEU A 170 -18.30 -3.79 10.05
N GLN A 171 -17.86 -3.75 11.31
CA GLN A 171 -16.60 -4.36 11.74
C GLN A 171 -16.61 -5.87 11.47
N ASP A 172 -17.68 -6.57 11.87
CA ASP A 172 -17.85 -8.01 11.64
C ASP A 172 -17.85 -8.32 10.13
N LEU A 173 -18.55 -7.50 9.32
CA LEU A 173 -18.58 -7.64 7.86
C LEU A 173 -17.19 -7.49 7.24
N PHE A 174 -16.42 -6.50 7.66
CA PHE A 174 -15.07 -6.28 7.16
C PHE A 174 -14.09 -7.36 7.62
N GLU A 175 -14.24 -7.90 8.84
CA GLU A 175 -13.46 -9.06 9.30
C GLU A 175 -13.73 -10.29 8.42
N ILE A 176 -15.00 -10.55 8.10
CA ILE A 176 -15.43 -11.65 7.24
C ILE A 176 -14.82 -11.53 5.82
N GLU A 177 -14.71 -10.32 5.30
CA GLU A 177 -14.14 -10.03 3.97
C GLU A 177 -12.60 -9.90 3.94
N ASP A 178 -11.90 -10.39 4.97
CA ASP A 178 -10.42 -10.32 5.10
C ASP A 178 -9.86 -8.87 5.05
N MET A 179 -10.67 -7.90 5.48
CA MET A 179 -10.28 -6.48 5.57
C MET A 179 -9.72 -6.09 6.94
N THR A 180 -9.50 -7.06 7.82
CA THR A 180 -8.92 -6.86 9.16
C THR A 180 -7.61 -6.05 9.10
N PRO A 181 -7.49 -4.93 9.81
CA PRO A 181 -6.28 -4.11 9.79
C PRO A 181 -5.08 -4.81 10.44
N PHE A 182 -3.88 -4.39 10.07
CA PHE A 182 -2.66 -4.78 10.77
C PHE A 182 -2.67 -4.19 12.18
N THR A 183 -2.62 -5.08 13.17
CA THR A 183 -2.65 -4.69 14.59
C THR A 183 -1.31 -4.95 15.29
N GLY A 184 -0.33 -5.49 14.57
CA GLY A 184 0.99 -5.84 15.09
C GLY A 184 1.42 -7.25 14.68
N PHE A 185 2.72 -7.52 14.77
CA PHE A 185 3.23 -8.86 14.45
C PHE A 185 2.92 -9.86 15.57
N ASN A 186 2.43 -11.04 15.18
CA ASN A 186 2.20 -12.16 16.07
C ASN A 186 2.90 -13.41 15.51
N HIS A 187 3.69 -14.11 16.34
CA HIS A 187 4.39 -15.34 15.91
C HIS A 187 3.44 -16.47 15.48
N GLN A 188 2.19 -16.43 15.95
CA GLN A 188 1.17 -17.44 15.67
C GLN A 188 0.29 -17.08 14.48
N ASP A 189 0.18 -15.78 14.15
CA ASP A 189 -0.62 -15.29 13.04
C ASP A 189 0.26 -14.73 11.93
N LYS A 190 0.31 -15.53 10.87
CA LYS A 190 1.07 -15.30 9.66
C LYS A 190 0.36 -14.33 8.69
N GLN A 191 -0.94 -14.06 8.87
CA GLN A 191 -1.68 -13.10 8.06
C GLN A 191 -1.27 -11.65 8.39
N GLN A 192 -0.80 -11.39 9.62
CA GLN A 192 -0.31 -10.06 10.03
C GLN A 192 0.80 -9.51 9.13
N TYR A 193 1.62 -10.36 8.50
CA TYR A 193 2.63 -9.91 7.54
C TYR A 193 2.01 -9.38 6.24
N ARG A 194 0.91 -9.99 5.79
CA ARG A 194 0.14 -9.50 4.63
C ARG A 194 -0.54 -8.19 4.96
N TYR A 195 -1.19 -8.12 6.13
CA TYR A 195 -1.85 -6.90 6.57
C TYR A 195 -0.84 -5.76 6.74
N PHE A 196 0.34 -6.01 7.32
CA PHE A 196 1.41 -5.01 7.40
C PHE A 196 1.78 -4.46 6.02
N ILE A 197 2.00 -5.35 5.05
CA ILE A 197 2.38 -4.95 3.68
C ILE A 197 1.24 -4.19 2.98
N ARG A 198 0.00 -4.66 3.16
CA ARG A 198 -1.21 -4.05 2.62
C ARG A 198 -1.38 -2.64 3.19
N ASP A 199 -1.29 -2.48 4.50
CA ASP A 199 -1.60 -1.23 5.21
C ASP A 199 -0.44 -0.23 5.18
N LEU A 200 0.80 -0.69 4.95
CA LEU A 200 1.93 0.20 4.66
C LEU A 200 1.86 0.81 3.25
N ARG A 201 1.15 0.17 2.30
CA ARG A 201 1.11 0.59 0.89
C ARG A 201 0.51 2.00 0.71
N PRO A 202 -0.60 2.39 1.36
CA PRO A 202 -1.11 3.77 1.31
C PRO A 202 -0.09 4.78 1.81
N GLU A 203 0.56 4.49 2.93
CA GLU A 203 1.52 5.38 3.60
C GLU A 203 2.76 5.67 2.76
N VAL A 204 3.25 4.66 2.02
CA VAL A 204 4.36 4.82 1.08
C VAL A 204 3.98 5.73 -0.10
N ASN A 205 2.70 5.82 -0.50
CA ASN A 205 2.31 6.71 -1.61
C ASN A 205 2.55 8.19 -1.29
N ARG A 206 2.57 8.56 -0.01
CA ARG A 206 2.79 9.96 0.43
C ARG A 206 4.15 10.52 0.02
N ILE A 207 5.11 9.66 -0.32
CA ILE A 207 6.46 10.08 -0.72
C ILE A 207 6.61 10.23 -2.24
N GLU A 208 5.51 10.11 -3.00
CA GLU A 208 5.42 10.41 -4.43
C GLU A 208 6.55 9.76 -5.26
N LEU A 209 6.71 8.44 -5.15
CA LEU A 209 7.66 7.71 -5.99
C LEU A 209 7.09 7.62 -7.42
N GLU A 210 7.75 8.30 -8.36
CA GLU A 210 7.27 8.57 -9.74
C GLU A 210 6.85 7.34 -10.55
N ASN A 211 7.38 6.15 -10.24
CA ASN A 211 6.89 4.89 -10.79
C ASN A 211 6.46 4.00 -9.65
N ARG A 212 5.13 3.85 -9.50
CA ARG A 212 4.40 2.99 -8.55
C ARG A 212 4.72 1.49 -8.65
N GLY A 213 5.82 1.14 -9.34
CA GLY A 213 6.10 -0.17 -9.90
C GLY A 213 5.64 -1.27 -8.98
N ASN A 214 4.84 -2.20 -9.51
CA ASN A 214 4.21 -3.28 -8.75
C ASN A 214 5.07 -3.69 -7.57
N LEU A 215 4.60 -3.30 -6.39
CA LEU A 215 5.20 -3.61 -5.11
C LEU A 215 5.24 -5.15 -5.09
N HIS A 216 6.41 -5.73 -5.34
CA HIS A 216 6.51 -7.18 -5.58
C HIS A 216 6.34 -7.91 -4.26
N THR A 217 5.08 -8.14 -3.88
CA THR A 217 4.71 -8.90 -2.71
C THR A 217 4.44 -10.32 -3.17
N TRP A 218 5.38 -11.23 -2.90
CA TRP A 218 5.19 -12.65 -3.18
C TRP A 218 4.01 -13.26 -2.38
N ALA A 219 3.42 -12.52 -1.42
CA ALA A 219 2.28 -12.92 -0.59
C ALA A 219 0.94 -13.05 -1.33
N GLU A 220 0.67 -12.24 -2.35
CA GLU A 220 -0.68 -12.16 -2.95
C GLU A 220 -1.07 -13.46 -3.68
N GLU A 221 -0.10 -14.27 -4.14
CA GLU A 221 -0.38 -15.46 -4.95
C GLU A 221 -0.66 -16.75 -4.16
N SER A 222 -0.55 -16.77 -2.81
CA SER A 222 -0.70 -18.01 -2.03
C SER A 222 -1.60 -17.82 -0.81
N PRO A 223 -2.92 -18.04 -0.87
CA PRO A 223 -3.83 -17.78 0.25
C PRO A 223 -3.46 -18.54 1.54
N THR A 224 -2.79 -19.69 1.44
CA THR A 224 -2.34 -20.50 2.58
C THR A 224 -0.82 -20.75 2.53
N PRO A 225 -0.02 -20.08 3.37
CA PRO A 225 1.41 -20.38 3.48
C PRO A 225 1.57 -21.78 4.06
N SER A 226 1.90 -22.76 3.21
CA SER A 226 1.90 -24.19 3.54
C SER A 226 2.61 -24.51 4.87
N GLY A 227 1.89 -25.22 5.74
CA GLY A 227 2.37 -25.69 7.04
C GLY A 227 3.66 -26.50 6.90
N GLY A 228 4.75 -25.97 7.45
CA GLY A 228 6.10 -26.53 7.35
C GLY A 228 7.13 -25.53 6.80
N SER A 229 6.68 -24.50 6.06
CA SER A 229 7.52 -23.37 5.66
C SER A 229 7.41 -22.24 6.71
N ARG A 230 8.50 -21.86 7.39
CA ARG A 230 8.56 -20.54 8.04
C ARG A 230 8.25 -19.52 6.95
N ILE A 231 7.28 -18.63 7.18
CA ILE A 231 7.03 -17.53 6.26
C ILE A 231 8.32 -16.74 6.18
N VAL A 232 8.72 -16.61 4.94
CA VAL A 232 9.96 -16.01 4.51
C VAL A 232 9.79 -14.49 4.65
N PRO A 233 10.77 -13.73 5.19
CA PRO A 233 10.79 -12.27 5.12
C PRO A 233 10.43 -11.79 3.72
N GLU A 234 9.20 -11.33 3.56
CA GLU A 234 8.74 -10.69 2.34
C GLU A 234 9.32 -9.30 2.35
N TYR A 235 10.10 -8.98 1.31
CA TYR A 235 10.64 -7.65 1.13
C TYR A 235 9.74 -6.90 0.17
N ILE A 236 9.43 -5.66 0.52
CA ILE A 236 8.83 -4.70 -0.39
C ILE A 236 9.99 -4.11 -1.19
N ALA A 237 10.11 -4.48 -2.46
CA ALA A 237 10.99 -3.79 -3.41
C ALA A 237 10.17 -2.73 -4.15
N ILE A 238 10.54 -1.46 -4.01
CA ILE A 238 9.92 -0.35 -4.74
C ILE A 238 10.75 -0.02 -6.00
N PRO A 239 10.34 -0.46 -7.20
CA PRO A 239 11.17 -0.31 -8.40
C PRO A 239 11.34 1.16 -8.79
N PHE A 240 12.56 1.56 -9.17
CA PHE A 240 12.80 2.85 -9.80
C PHE A 240 13.00 2.74 -11.31
N CYS A 241 12.34 3.65 -12.02
CA CYS A 241 12.38 3.93 -13.46
C CYS A 241 11.75 2.90 -14.43
N HIS A 242 11.02 3.44 -15.42
CA HIS A 242 10.24 2.72 -16.43
C HIS A 242 11.08 2.32 -17.67
N LYS A 243 12.21 2.99 -17.92
CA LYS A 243 12.96 2.85 -19.19
C LYS A 243 13.87 1.62 -19.23
N ASP A 244 14.15 1.03 -18.06
CA ASP A 244 15.18 0.01 -17.87
C ASP A 244 14.59 -1.36 -17.49
N ARG A 245 13.28 -1.54 -17.71
CA ARG A 245 12.66 -2.87 -17.60
C ARG A 245 12.99 -3.68 -18.85
N PRO A 246 13.55 -4.89 -18.72
CA PRO A 246 13.58 -5.82 -19.83
C PRO A 246 12.17 -6.37 -20.04
N ASP A 247 11.81 -6.68 -21.29
CA ASP A 247 10.48 -7.17 -21.68
C ASP A 247 9.97 -8.27 -20.74
N HIS A 248 8.66 -8.21 -20.46
CA HIS A 248 7.95 -9.20 -19.67
C HIS A 248 8.21 -10.62 -20.19
N ASP A 249 8.30 -11.59 -19.29
CA ASP A 249 8.28 -12.99 -19.72
C ASP A 249 6.90 -13.37 -20.30
N SER A 250 6.80 -14.58 -20.87
CA SER A 250 5.57 -15.11 -21.45
C SER A 250 4.40 -15.26 -20.45
N GLY A 251 4.59 -14.90 -19.18
CA GLY A 251 3.57 -14.86 -18.13
C GLY A 251 3.23 -13.45 -17.64
N ASN A 252 3.56 -12.39 -18.41
CA ASN A 252 3.35 -10.99 -18.01
C ASN A 252 4.13 -10.56 -16.76
N ARG A 253 5.16 -11.31 -16.33
CA ARG A 253 5.92 -10.96 -15.12
C ARG A 253 7.00 -9.92 -15.46
N PRO A 254 7.07 -8.78 -14.75
CA PRO A 254 8.18 -7.84 -14.89
C PRO A 254 9.50 -8.53 -14.50
N LYS A 255 10.53 -8.44 -15.33
CA LYS A 255 11.90 -8.86 -14.94
C LYS A 255 12.48 -7.87 -13.93
N SER A 256 12.17 -8.01 -12.64
CA SER A 256 12.55 -7.10 -11.54
C SER A 256 14.03 -7.11 -11.12
N LYS A 257 14.99 -7.38 -12.03
CA LYS A 257 16.35 -7.78 -11.62
C LYS A 257 17.41 -6.68 -11.54
N ARG A 258 17.12 -5.39 -11.82
CA ARG A 258 18.19 -4.48 -12.31
C ARG A 258 18.35 -3.08 -11.68
N ALA A 259 17.55 -2.60 -10.71
CA ALA A 259 17.74 -1.25 -10.14
C ALA A 259 18.04 -1.24 -8.63
N SER A 260 18.78 -0.23 -8.15
CA SER A 260 18.88 0.07 -6.71
C SER A 260 17.53 0.55 -6.23
N VAL A 261 17.02 -0.09 -5.18
CA VAL A 261 15.61 0.01 -4.79
C VAL A 261 15.50 0.22 -3.29
N PRO A 262 14.76 1.26 -2.84
CA PRO A 262 14.29 1.39 -1.50
C PRO A 262 13.40 0.22 -1.15
N LEU A 263 13.65 -0.26 0.04
CA LEU A 263 13.42 -1.63 0.40
C LEU A 263 12.92 -1.62 1.83
N VAL A 264 11.81 -2.31 2.07
CA VAL A 264 11.37 -2.66 3.42
C VAL A 264 11.56 -4.16 3.60
N VAL A 265 12.25 -4.56 4.67
CA VAL A 265 12.51 -5.95 5.05
C VAL A 265 11.86 -6.22 6.40
N ILE A 266 11.07 -7.27 6.47
CA ILE A 266 10.47 -7.71 7.74
C ILE A 266 11.23 -8.95 8.23
N ASP A 267 12.01 -8.81 9.30
CA ASP A 267 12.59 -9.97 9.97
C ASP A 267 11.48 -10.73 10.71
N THR A 268 11.03 -11.85 10.15
CA THR A 268 9.91 -12.64 10.66
C THR A 268 10.27 -13.48 11.89
N GLU A 269 11.56 -13.61 12.22
CA GLU A 269 12.01 -14.30 13.42
C GLU A 269 12.06 -13.32 14.60
N ALA A 270 12.54 -12.11 14.37
CA ALA A 270 12.63 -11.06 15.38
C ALA A 270 11.40 -10.14 15.45
N HIS A 271 10.46 -10.23 14.49
CA HIS A 271 9.34 -9.30 14.29
C HIS A 271 9.79 -7.84 14.19
N THR A 272 10.87 -7.62 13.45
CA THR A 272 11.44 -6.27 13.30
C THR A 272 11.41 -5.83 11.86
N VAL A 273 10.95 -4.60 11.66
CA VAL A 273 10.91 -3.98 10.34
C VAL A 273 12.21 -3.23 10.13
N HIS A 274 12.77 -3.33 8.94
CA HIS A 274 13.90 -2.55 8.51
C HIS A 274 13.55 -1.87 7.19
N ALA A 275 14.07 -0.67 6.96
CA ALA A 275 13.94 0.01 5.68
C ALA A 275 15.29 0.58 5.24
N GLY A 276 15.53 0.67 3.94
CA GLY A 276 16.79 1.17 3.41
C GLY A 276 16.96 0.93 1.92
N VAL A 277 18.18 0.65 1.46
CA VAL A 277 18.53 0.56 0.04
C VAL A 277 19.30 -0.72 -0.29
N VAL A 278 19.09 -1.27 -1.49
CA VAL A 278 19.84 -2.40 -2.05
C VAL A 278 20.74 -1.98 -3.22
N PHE A 279 21.93 -2.59 -3.28
CA PHE A 279 22.85 -2.55 -4.41
C PHE A 279 23.09 -3.98 -4.93
N GLY A 280 22.66 -4.24 -6.18
CA GLY A 280 22.84 -5.53 -6.85
C GLY A 280 24.23 -5.75 -7.46
N VAL A 281 25.28 -5.83 -6.63
CA VAL A 281 26.70 -5.79 -7.06
C VAL A 281 27.16 -6.85 -8.05
N GLN A 282 26.52 -8.02 -8.12
CA GLN A 282 26.90 -9.04 -9.12
C GLN A 282 26.26 -8.79 -10.49
N LYS A 283 25.03 -8.25 -10.50
CA LYS A 283 24.22 -8.15 -11.73
C LYS A 283 24.21 -6.76 -12.34
N VAL A 284 24.58 -5.74 -11.57
CA VAL A 284 24.57 -4.34 -11.97
C VAL A 284 25.99 -3.78 -11.78
N PRO A 285 26.81 -3.78 -12.84
CA PRO A 285 28.20 -3.33 -12.76
C PRO A 285 28.36 -1.91 -12.21
N SER A 286 27.48 -0.99 -12.58
CA SER A 286 27.50 0.40 -12.10
C SER A 286 27.34 0.52 -10.57
N HIS A 287 26.53 -0.33 -9.94
CA HIS A 287 26.44 -0.37 -8.48
C HIS A 287 27.73 -0.84 -7.82
N ARG A 288 28.41 -1.83 -8.42
CA ARG A 288 29.70 -2.31 -7.94
C ARG A 288 30.78 -1.25 -8.10
N GLU A 289 30.83 -0.59 -9.24
CA GLU A 289 31.76 0.51 -9.52
C GLU A 289 31.55 1.67 -8.55
N LEU A 290 30.30 2.06 -8.31
CA LEU A 290 29.94 3.06 -7.30
C LEU A 290 30.44 2.69 -5.91
N LEU A 291 30.22 1.45 -5.46
CA LEU A 291 30.67 1.01 -4.15
C LEU A 291 32.21 0.85 -4.08
N LEU A 292 32.89 0.58 -5.18
CA LEU A 292 34.36 0.57 -5.23
C LEU A 292 34.93 2.00 -5.15
N ASP A 293 34.33 2.94 -5.86
CA ASP A 293 34.80 4.34 -5.92
C ASP A 293 34.44 5.12 -4.64
N ARG A 294 33.22 4.91 -4.13
CA ARG A 294 32.63 5.73 -3.05
C ARG A 294 32.14 4.93 -1.84
N GLY A 295 32.49 3.64 -1.74
CA GLY A 295 32.04 2.76 -0.65
C GLY A 295 32.38 3.28 0.74
N ASP A 296 33.55 3.91 0.93
CA ASP A 296 33.92 4.52 2.21
C ASP A 296 33.02 5.71 2.58
N GLU A 297 32.72 6.57 1.60
CA GLU A 297 31.83 7.72 1.80
C GLU A 297 30.41 7.26 2.12
N ILE A 298 29.88 6.32 1.33
CA ILE A 298 28.55 5.74 1.51
C ILE A 298 28.45 5.03 2.87
N ALA A 299 29.44 4.22 3.24
CA ALA A 299 29.48 3.54 4.53
C ALA A 299 29.48 4.53 5.69
N ARG A 300 30.30 5.59 5.63
CA ARG A 300 30.35 6.64 6.66
C ARG A 300 29.01 7.35 6.79
N GLU A 301 28.44 7.82 5.68
CA GLU A 301 27.17 8.53 5.69
C GLU A 301 26.01 7.69 6.22
N LEU A 302 25.93 6.43 5.80
CA LEU A 302 24.84 5.55 6.21
C LEU A 302 25.04 5.05 7.65
N HIS A 303 26.28 4.80 8.08
CA HIS A 303 26.59 4.56 9.49
C HIS A 303 26.18 5.74 10.38
N ASP A 304 26.53 6.98 10.00
CA ASP A 304 26.16 8.19 10.75
C ASP A 304 24.64 8.41 10.80
N ALA A 305 23.90 7.79 9.86
CA ALA A 305 22.45 7.77 9.82
C ALA A 305 21.83 6.49 10.43
N ASP A 306 22.61 5.71 11.18
CA ASP A 306 22.19 4.51 11.92
C ASP A 306 21.71 3.35 11.02
N TYR A 307 22.35 3.17 9.87
CA TYR A 307 22.15 2.01 9.01
C TYR A 307 23.18 0.92 9.32
N GLU A 308 22.73 -0.33 9.27
CA GLU A 308 23.59 -1.52 9.24
C GLU A 308 23.89 -1.92 7.79
N LEU A 309 25.08 -2.47 7.55
CA LEU A 309 25.46 -3.09 6.30
C LEU A 309 25.17 -4.59 6.35
N TRP A 310 24.36 -5.04 5.40
CA TRP A 310 23.99 -6.44 5.23
C TRP A 310 24.53 -6.91 3.87
N ILE A 311 25.14 -8.09 3.80
CA ILE A 311 25.64 -8.68 2.55
C ILE A 311 25.11 -10.10 2.36
N GLY A 312 24.77 -10.46 1.12
CA GLY A 312 24.16 -11.77 0.88
C GLY A 312 24.28 -12.29 -0.53
N ARG A 313 24.12 -13.61 -0.64
CA ARG A 313 24.47 -14.38 -1.84
C ARG A 313 23.38 -14.54 -2.88
N ASN A 314 22.12 -14.36 -2.54
CA ASN A 314 21.00 -14.65 -3.46
C ASN A 314 19.72 -13.99 -3.00
N SER A 315 19.46 -14.11 -1.71
CA SER A 315 18.25 -13.65 -1.07
C SER A 315 18.58 -13.40 0.39
N ILE A 316 17.91 -12.39 0.95
CA ILE A 316 17.81 -12.13 2.40
C ILE A 316 17.32 -13.39 3.16
N ASN A 317 16.73 -14.34 2.42
CA ASN A 317 16.07 -15.54 2.94
C ASN A 317 16.84 -16.84 2.73
N ASN A 318 18.09 -16.78 2.28
CA ASN A 318 18.89 -17.99 2.08
C ASN A 318 19.29 -18.61 3.43
N ARG A 319 18.74 -19.80 3.73
CA ARG A 319 19.01 -20.51 4.99
C ARG A 319 20.35 -21.25 5.02
N ASN A 320 20.89 -21.59 3.85
CA ASN A 320 22.14 -22.34 3.76
C ASN A 320 23.35 -21.42 3.94
N VAL A 321 23.21 -20.16 3.52
CA VAL A 321 24.20 -19.11 3.76
C VAL A 321 23.44 -17.87 4.23
N PRO A 322 23.39 -17.63 5.56
CA PRO A 322 22.68 -16.49 6.10
C PRO A 322 23.34 -15.19 5.66
N ILE A 323 22.59 -14.10 5.78
CA ILE A 323 23.14 -12.75 5.60
C ILE A 323 24.16 -12.49 6.69
N GLU A 324 25.23 -11.83 6.30
CA GLU A 324 26.16 -11.25 7.25
C GLU A 324 25.83 -9.77 7.45
N LYS A 325 25.77 -9.35 8.72
CA LYS A 325 25.35 -8.01 9.13
C LYS A 325 26.46 -7.35 9.95
N THR A 326 26.60 -6.04 9.85
CA THR A 326 27.48 -5.26 10.73
C THR A 326 26.96 -3.83 10.89
N SER A 327 27.08 -3.30 12.11
CA SER A 327 26.87 -1.89 12.45
C SER A 327 28.21 -1.13 12.59
N GLU A 328 29.35 -1.83 12.52
CA GLU A 328 30.67 -1.24 12.78
C GLU A 328 31.26 -0.63 11.51
N LEU A 329 31.50 0.68 11.49
CA LEU A 329 31.98 1.41 10.31
C LEU A 329 33.25 0.81 9.69
N ASP A 330 34.24 0.41 10.51
CA ASP A 330 35.47 -0.17 9.99
C ASP A 330 35.24 -1.53 9.33
N THR A 331 34.27 -2.31 9.83
CA THR A 331 33.86 -3.57 9.20
C THR A 331 33.12 -3.30 7.89
N MET A 332 32.25 -2.30 7.85
CA MET A 332 31.56 -1.89 6.61
C MET A 332 32.56 -1.50 5.52
N ARG A 333 33.52 -0.63 5.84
CA ARG A 333 34.59 -0.21 4.94
C ARG A 333 35.39 -1.39 4.41
N THR A 334 35.75 -2.29 5.32
CA THR A 334 36.50 -3.50 4.98
C THR A 334 35.73 -4.39 4.01
N TRP A 335 34.43 -4.57 4.23
CA TRP A 335 33.57 -5.38 3.34
C TRP A 335 33.36 -4.74 1.97
N LEU A 336 33.31 -3.41 1.92
CA LEU A 336 33.18 -2.66 0.68
C LEU A 336 34.54 -2.35 0.03
N SER A 337 35.64 -2.88 0.58
CA SER A 337 36.94 -2.83 -0.08
C SER A 337 37.11 -4.01 -1.04
N ASP A 338 38.02 -3.85 -2.00
CA ASP A 338 38.45 -4.90 -2.91
C ASP A 338 39.41 -5.92 -2.27
N THR A 339 39.92 -5.65 -1.06
CA THR A 339 41.06 -6.39 -0.49
C THR A 339 40.72 -7.52 0.46
N ASP A 340 39.59 -7.47 1.20
CA ASP A 340 39.41 -8.36 2.36
C ASP A 340 38.27 -9.37 2.19
N LYS A 341 37.01 -8.92 2.08
CA LYS A 341 35.85 -9.82 2.07
C LYS A 341 35.34 -10.24 0.68
N LYS A 342 36.01 -9.83 -0.40
CA LYS A 342 35.62 -10.08 -1.80
C LYS A 342 34.13 -9.80 -2.11
N VAL A 343 33.43 -8.98 -1.32
CA VAL A 343 32.01 -8.64 -1.56
C VAL A 343 31.85 -7.94 -2.90
N LEU A 344 32.82 -7.08 -3.21
CA LEU A 344 32.92 -6.36 -4.47
C LEU A 344 33.96 -6.99 -5.40
N ALA A 345 34.40 -8.24 -5.21
CA ALA A 345 35.29 -8.89 -6.17
C ALA A 345 34.59 -9.02 -7.54
N SER A 346 35.36 -9.17 -8.62
CA SER A 346 34.76 -9.41 -9.93
C SER A 346 33.90 -10.67 -9.89
N PRO A 347 32.76 -10.76 -10.61
CA PRO A 347 31.98 -12.00 -10.72
C PRO A 347 32.79 -13.22 -11.21
N SER A 348 33.91 -12.98 -11.90
CA SER A 348 34.85 -14.02 -12.33
C SER A 348 35.77 -14.53 -11.21
N GLU A 349 35.94 -13.76 -10.13
CA GLU A 349 36.87 -14.01 -9.03
C GLU A 349 36.17 -14.48 -7.76
N ASP A 350 34.90 -14.10 -7.58
CA ASP A 350 34.05 -14.57 -6.50
C ASP A 350 32.58 -14.57 -6.96
N ASN A 351 31.92 -15.73 -6.85
CA ASN A 351 30.50 -15.89 -7.18
C ASN A 351 29.60 -15.83 -5.94
N ASN A 352 30.15 -15.50 -4.78
CA ASN A 352 29.44 -15.66 -3.52
C ASN A 352 28.48 -14.52 -3.22
N TYR A 353 28.88 -13.25 -3.21
CA TYR A 353 27.99 -12.15 -2.83
C TYR A 353 27.31 -11.51 -4.05
N ARG A 354 26.00 -11.29 -3.93
CA ARG A 354 25.18 -10.75 -5.03
C ARG A 354 24.58 -9.40 -4.74
N ASN A 355 24.28 -9.15 -3.47
CA ASN A 355 23.63 -7.93 -3.03
C ASN A 355 24.33 -7.39 -1.78
N VAL A 356 24.36 -6.07 -1.71
CA VAL A 356 24.74 -5.27 -0.55
C VAL A 356 23.51 -4.45 -0.16
N TRP A 357 23.13 -4.48 1.09
CA TRP A 357 22.00 -3.71 1.62
C TRP A 357 22.47 -2.81 2.74
N PHE A 358 21.97 -1.58 2.76
CA PHE A 358 22.05 -0.73 3.94
C PHE A 358 20.66 -0.61 4.51
N LEU A 359 20.46 -1.13 5.71
CA LEU A 359 19.15 -1.23 6.35
C LEU A 359 19.16 -0.58 7.72
N ARG A 360 18.14 0.21 8.00
CA ARG A 360 17.90 0.82 9.29
C ARG A 360 16.68 0.19 9.93
N LYS A 361 16.78 -0.17 11.20
CA LYS A 361 15.65 -0.68 11.97
C LYS A 361 14.58 0.41 12.12
N CYS A 362 13.34 0.06 11.80
CA CYS A 362 12.17 0.89 12.00
C CYS A 362 11.41 0.42 13.24
N SER A 363 10.93 1.37 14.04
CA SER A 363 10.20 1.08 15.27
C SER A 363 9.23 2.20 15.60
N GLY A 364 8.10 1.86 16.21
CA GLY A 364 7.12 2.78 16.76
C GLY A 364 6.51 2.19 18.03
N GLU A 365 5.91 3.05 18.85
CA GLU A 365 5.15 2.63 20.05
C GLU A 365 3.80 2.01 19.67
N ASP A 366 3.30 2.33 18.48
CA ASP A 366 2.11 1.79 17.84
C ASP A 366 2.34 1.56 16.31
N VAL A 367 1.29 1.12 15.62
CA VAL A 367 1.32 0.83 14.18
C VAL A 367 1.58 2.08 13.34
N GLU A 368 0.95 3.21 13.70
CA GLU A 368 1.10 4.48 12.99
C GLU A 368 2.54 5.01 13.07
N ALA A 369 3.12 5.02 14.27
CA ALA A 369 4.50 5.41 14.50
C ALA A 369 5.48 4.46 13.80
N LEU A 370 5.17 3.16 13.72
CA LEU A 370 5.97 2.21 12.96
C LEU A 370 5.92 2.52 11.45
N PHE A 371 4.73 2.76 10.90
CA PHE A 371 4.58 3.14 9.49
C PHE A 371 5.28 4.46 9.19
N GLU A 372 5.11 5.47 10.04
CA GLU A 372 5.80 6.76 9.91
C GLU A 372 7.33 6.58 9.93
N SER A 373 7.86 5.74 10.83
CA SER A 373 9.28 5.40 10.85
C SER A 373 9.76 4.77 9.53
N VAL A 374 8.95 3.89 8.92
CA VAL A 374 9.27 3.27 7.63
C VAL A 374 9.23 4.32 6.52
N VAL A 375 8.15 5.10 6.43
CA VAL A 375 7.95 6.11 5.39
C VAL A 375 9.06 7.17 5.43
N LYS A 376 9.39 7.68 6.61
CA LYS A 376 10.49 8.62 6.81
C LYS A 376 11.82 8.05 6.33
N THR A 377 12.09 6.79 6.64
CA THR A 377 13.32 6.11 6.21
C THR A 377 13.37 6.00 4.68
N LEU A 378 12.26 5.64 4.03
CA LEU A 378 12.17 5.57 2.56
C LEU A 378 12.27 6.94 1.89
N ALA A 379 11.65 7.98 2.45
CA ALA A 379 11.76 9.36 1.97
C ALA A 379 13.21 9.87 2.02
N ASP A 380 13.94 9.56 3.11
CA ASP A 380 15.36 9.87 3.22
C ASP A 380 16.20 9.16 2.14
N GLN A 381 15.86 7.91 1.80
CA GLN A 381 16.53 7.19 0.72
C GLN A 381 16.22 7.82 -0.65
N LYS A 382 14.96 8.17 -0.91
CA LYS A 382 14.53 8.88 -2.13
C LYS A 382 15.37 10.15 -2.33
N ARG A 383 15.44 10.98 -1.29
CA ARG A 383 16.20 12.23 -1.33
C ARG A 383 17.69 12.01 -1.58
N ARG A 384 18.32 11.05 -0.91
CA ARG A 384 19.78 10.81 -0.98
C ARG A 384 20.22 10.17 -2.30
N PHE A 385 19.49 9.17 -2.77
CA PHE A 385 19.92 8.34 -3.89
C PHE A 385 19.26 8.68 -5.22
N ILE A 386 18.12 9.39 -5.20
CA ILE A 386 17.39 9.76 -6.42
C ILE A 386 17.45 11.26 -6.66
N GLU A 387 16.89 12.05 -5.73
CA GLU A 387 16.66 13.48 -6.00
C GLU A 387 17.97 14.29 -5.97
N ALA A 388 18.88 13.94 -5.07
CA ALA A 388 20.17 14.60 -4.98
C ALA A 388 21.15 14.19 -6.09
N ASP A 389 20.83 13.15 -6.89
CA ASP A 389 21.72 12.54 -7.89
C ASP A 389 23.12 12.22 -7.32
N LYS A 390 23.20 12.06 -5.99
CA LYS A 390 24.46 12.18 -5.25
C LYS A 390 25.38 11.02 -5.57
N TYR A 391 24.81 9.85 -5.85
CA TYR A 391 25.54 8.59 -5.97
C TYR A 391 25.24 7.82 -7.24
N ILE A 392 24.02 7.92 -7.77
CA ILE A 392 23.60 7.25 -8.98
C ILE A 392 23.16 8.34 -9.93
N ALA A 393 23.97 8.63 -10.96
CA ALA A 393 23.55 9.54 -12.01
C ALA A 393 22.27 8.98 -12.65
N ILE A 394 21.22 9.78 -12.81
CA ILE A 394 19.98 9.40 -13.52
C ILE A 394 20.29 8.71 -14.87
N ASP A 395 21.37 9.14 -15.52
CA ASP A 395 21.90 8.65 -16.79
C ASP A 395 22.47 7.22 -16.72
N THR A 396 23.00 6.81 -15.56
CA THR A 396 23.56 5.46 -15.31
C THR A 396 22.50 4.41 -14.98
N LEU A 397 21.26 4.85 -14.73
CA LEU A 397 20.11 3.95 -14.70
C LEU A 397 19.71 3.52 -16.13
N ALA A 398 20.06 4.31 -17.14
CA ALA A 398 19.69 4.12 -18.55
C ALA A 398 20.61 3.16 -19.33
N ASP A 399 21.08 2.06 -18.72
CA ASP A 399 21.98 1.11 -19.40
C ASP A 399 21.26 0.37 -20.57
N PRO A 400 21.57 0.70 -21.84
CA PRO A 400 20.91 0.12 -23.00
C PRO A 400 21.31 -1.33 -23.27
N ASP A 401 22.36 -1.86 -22.62
CA ASP A 401 22.93 -3.17 -22.91
C ASP A 401 22.32 -4.30 -22.07
N THR A 402 21.26 -4.00 -21.30
CA THR A 402 20.50 -5.00 -20.56
C THR A 402 19.28 -5.50 -21.34
N VAL A 403 19.53 -6.27 -22.40
CA VAL A 403 18.54 -7.14 -23.08
C VAL A 403 18.05 -8.27 -22.15
#